data_AF-A0A9D9SS47-F1
#
_entry.id   AF-A0A9D9SS47-F1
#
_cell.length_a   1.000
_cell.length_b   1.000
_cell.length_c   1.000
_cell.angle_alpha   90.00
_cell.angle_beta   90.00
_cell.angle_gamma   90.00
#
_symmetry.space_group_name_H-M   'P 1'
#
loop_
_entity.id
_entity.type
_entity.pdbx_description
1 polymer ?
#
loop_
_entity_poly.entity_id
_entity_poly.type
_entity_poly.pdbx_seq_one_letter_code
_entity_poly.pdbx_strand_id
1 'polypeptide(L)'
;MIALRWAMLAVLTLLMSAAFGATAADLQPSAQRVAVTAIVALLALLFWPGSAATRRQTVLRIAGWSLAAAGTAAVVLRTFGAAGQPLAATLGSCAMLLALLLLMQALAAMLEMYLRGPSRPADEAREAAGFVVTILLALLGSLPLWFGPASELLSVRHDWVVDAALAVSPLTHLAVASGNDLLHNEWLYQHSNLAALPVSYPDLTPLVWSYATACSLLALGALAAGRRRRAVNDPAPTDLTQEKPR
;
A
#
# COMPACT_ATOMS: atom_id res chain seq x y z
N MET A 1 12.54 -3.31 -18.87
CA MET A 1 12.27 -2.30 -17.81
C MET A 1 11.81 -2.90 -16.48
N ILE A 2 10.88 -3.87 -16.44
CA ILE A 2 10.36 -4.44 -15.16
C ILE A 2 11.47 -5.05 -14.29
N ALA A 3 12.37 -5.86 -14.88
CA ALA A 3 13.48 -6.46 -14.15
C ALA A 3 14.44 -5.43 -13.53
N LEU A 4 14.73 -4.34 -14.24
CA LEU A 4 15.55 -3.23 -13.73
C LEU A 4 14.90 -2.55 -12.53
N ARG A 5 13.59 -2.26 -12.60
CA ARG A 5 12.83 -1.68 -11.48
C ARG A 5 12.83 -2.59 -10.26
N TRP A 6 12.71 -3.90 -10.49
CA TRP A 6 12.78 -4.86 -9.40
C TRP A 6 14.17 -4.91 -8.77
N ALA A 7 15.23 -4.90 -9.59
CA ALA A 7 16.60 -4.82 -9.09
C ALA A 7 16.84 -3.54 -8.27
N MET A 8 16.35 -2.39 -8.75
CA MET A 8 16.41 -1.11 -8.01
C MET A 8 15.65 -1.18 -6.69
N LEU A 9 14.44 -1.76 -6.68
CA LEU A 9 13.66 -1.97 -5.46
C LEU A 9 14.44 -2.83 -4.46
N ALA A 10 15.01 -3.95 -4.90
CA ALA A 10 15.78 -4.84 -4.04
C ALA A 10 17.01 -4.13 -3.46
N VAL A 11 17.82 -3.48 -4.29
CA VAL A 11 19.02 -2.74 -3.86
C VAL A 11 18.66 -1.61 -2.90
N LEU A 12 17.64 -0.80 -3.20
CA LEU A 12 17.22 0.29 -2.32
C LEU A 12 16.62 -0.23 -1.02
N THR A 13 15.91 -1.37 -1.04
CA THR A 13 15.43 -1.99 0.19
C THR A 13 16.59 -2.39 1.09
N LEU A 14 17.64 -3.02 0.53
CA LEU A 14 18.84 -3.39 1.27
C LEU A 14 19.53 -2.14 1.85
N LEU A 15 19.75 -1.12 1.02
CA LEU A 15 20.42 0.11 1.43
C LEU A 15 19.65 0.86 2.53
N MET A 16 18.33 1.01 2.36
CA MET A 16 17.48 1.66 3.36
C MET A 16 17.41 0.83 4.64
N SER A 17 17.28 -0.49 4.55
CA SER A 17 17.25 -1.35 5.74
C SER A 17 18.56 -1.24 6.53
N ALA A 18 19.71 -1.26 5.84
CA ALA A 18 21.01 -1.05 6.47
C ALA A 18 21.11 0.36 7.10
N ALA A 19 20.68 1.40 6.38
CA ALA A 19 20.73 2.79 6.87
C ALA A 19 19.85 3.03 8.10
N PHE A 20 18.68 2.37 8.17
CA PHE A 20 17.77 2.43 9.32
C PHE A 20 18.11 1.42 10.43
N GLY A 21 19.32 0.85 10.41
CA GLY A 21 19.81 0.02 11.50
C GLY A 21 19.17 -1.36 11.58
N ALA A 22 18.72 -1.94 10.48
CA ALA A 22 18.21 -3.32 10.47
C ALA A 22 19.25 -4.35 10.96
N THR A 23 20.53 -3.97 11.06
CA THR A 23 21.62 -4.79 11.60
C THR A 23 22.05 -4.39 13.02
N ALA A 24 21.34 -3.46 13.66
CA ALA A 24 21.65 -3.05 15.03
C ALA A 24 21.41 -4.23 15.99
N ALA A 25 22.33 -4.42 16.94
CA ALA A 25 22.36 -5.60 17.81
C ALA A 25 21.19 -5.64 18.82
N ASP A 26 20.60 -4.48 19.10
CA ASP A 26 19.52 -4.23 20.05
C ASP A 26 18.14 -4.08 19.39
N LEU A 27 18.06 -4.13 18.05
CA LEU A 27 16.80 -3.95 17.35
C LEU A 27 15.85 -5.12 17.62
N GLN A 28 14.68 -4.80 18.17
CA GLN A 28 13.64 -5.79 18.42
C GLN A 28 13.18 -6.44 17.10
N PRO A 29 13.07 -7.78 17.02
CA PRO A 29 12.68 -8.47 15.78
C PRO A 29 11.33 -8.02 15.19
N SER A 30 10.37 -7.64 16.04
CA SER A 30 9.07 -7.14 15.60
C SER A 30 9.18 -5.75 14.97
N ALA A 31 9.99 -4.86 15.55
CA ALA A 31 10.27 -3.53 14.98
C ALA A 31 10.99 -3.65 13.62
N GLN A 32 11.93 -4.58 13.51
CA GLN A 32 12.61 -4.86 12.23
C GLN A 32 11.64 -5.31 11.13
N ARG A 33 10.66 -6.18 11.46
CA ARG A 33 9.62 -6.60 10.51
C ARG A 33 8.79 -5.43 10.02
N VAL A 34 8.37 -4.53 10.93
CA VAL A 34 7.64 -3.32 10.58
C VAL A 34 8.47 -2.42 9.67
N ALA A 35 9.73 -2.15 10.04
CA ALA A 35 10.62 -1.27 9.28
C ALA A 35 10.84 -1.80 7.84
N VAL A 36 11.24 -3.07 7.70
CA VAL A 36 11.49 -3.66 6.37
C VAL A 36 10.22 -3.69 5.52
N THR A 37 9.08 -4.09 6.09
CA THR A 37 7.83 -4.15 5.33
C THR A 37 7.32 -2.76 4.94
N ALA A 38 7.48 -1.74 5.79
CA ALA A 38 7.14 -0.35 5.46
C ALA A 38 8.05 0.22 4.35
N ILE A 39 9.36 -0.01 4.42
CA ILE A 39 10.31 0.38 3.36
C ILE A 39 9.90 -0.26 2.03
N VAL A 40 9.67 -1.57 2.02
CA VAL A 40 9.25 -2.29 0.81
C VAL A 40 7.91 -1.79 0.30
N ALA A 41 6.95 -1.48 1.18
CA ALA A 41 5.64 -0.98 0.78
C ALA A 41 5.75 0.32 -0.03
N LEU A 42 6.54 1.28 0.46
CA LEU A 42 6.78 2.56 -0.20
C LEU A 42 7.55 2.40 -1.51
N LEU A 43 8.64 1.63 -1.50
CA LEU A 43 9.47 1.41 -2.70
C LEU A 43 8.71 0.64 -3.79
N ALA A 44 7.90 -0.35 -3.44
CA ALA A 44 7.10 -1.10 -4.39
C ALA A 44 6.10 -0.24 -5.15
N LEU A 45 5.53 0.78 -4.50
CA LEU A 45 4.64 1.75 -5.13
C LEU A 45 5.40 2.77 -5.96
N LEU A 46 6.54 3.27 -5.46
CA LEU A 46 7.38 4.21 -6.20
C LEU A 46 7.91 3.59 -7.52
N PHE A 47 8.29 2.31 -7.48
CA PHE A 47 8.77 1.58 -8.65
C PHE A 47 7.68 0.86 -9.43
N TRP A 48 6.40 1.15 -9.16
CA TRP A 48 5.26 0.50 -9.80
C TRP A 48 5.41 0.46 -11.35
N PRO A 49 5.41 -0.72 -11.98
CA PRO A 49 5.61 -0.88 -13.42
C PRO A 49 4.46 -0.38 -14.30
N GLY A 50 3.36 0.08 -13.72
CA GLY A 50 2.20 0.59 -14.45
C GLY A 50 1.24 -0.49 -14.94
N SER A 51 0.05 -0.04 -15.34
CA SER A 51 -0.98 -0.89 -15.93
C SER A 51 -0.55 -1.47 -17.28
N ALA A 52 -1.07 -2.65 -17.60
CA ALA A 52 -0.78 -3.35 -18.86
C ALA A 52 -1.80 -3.02 -19.95
N ALA A 53 -1.60 -3.54 -21.17
CA ALA A 53 -2.50 -3.31 -22.30
C ALA A 53 -3.93 -3.82 -22.04
N THR A 54 -4.07 -4.91 -21.27
CA THR A 54 -5.36 -5.50 -20.93
C THR A 54 -5.61 -5.50 -19.42
N ARG A 55 -6.90 -5.55 -19.03
CA ARG A 55 -7.28 -5.66 -17.60
C ARG A 55 -6.71 -6.91 -16.95
N ARG A 56 -6.81 -8.07 -17.62
CA ARG A 56 -6.27 -9.34 -17.13
C ARG A 56 -4.78 -9.26 -16.86
N GLN A 57 -4.00 -8.72 -17.80
CA GLN A 57 -2.56 -8.52 -17.60
C GLN A 57 -2.26 -7.51 -16.49
N THR A 58 -3.08 -6.49 -16.32
CA THR A 58 -2.92 -5.52 -15.22
C THR A 58 -3.11 -6.19 -13.86
N VAL A 59 -4.15 -7.01 -13.70
CA VAL A 59 -4.38 -7.79 -12.47
C VAL A 59 -3.22 -8.74 -12.21
N LEU A 60 -2.77 -9.50 -13.21
CA LEU A 60 -1.63 -10.41 -13.07
C LEU A 60 -0.34 -9.66 -12.71
N ARG A 61 -0.15 -8.45 -13.27
CA ARG A 61 1.01 -7.61 -12.96
C ARG A 61 0.97 -7.06 -11.53
N ILE A 62 -0.19 -6.61 -11.06
CA ILE A 62 -0.39 -6.19 -9.66
C ILE A 62 -0.06 -7.36 -8.72
N ALA A 63 -0.64 -8.54 -8.98
CA ALA A 63 -0.41 -9.71 -8.15
C ALA A 63 1.06 -10.15 -8.16
N GLY A 64 1.67 -10.24 -9.34
CA GLY A 64 3.07 -10.63 -9.49
C GLY A 64 4.04 -9.63 -8.86
N TRP A 65 3.81 -8.33 -9.02
CA TRP A 65 4.65 -7.30 -8.42
C TRP A 65 4.51 -7.25 -6.89
N SER A 66 3.28 -7.36 -6.38
CA SER A 66 3.02 -7.43 -4.93
C SER A 66 3.65 -8.67 -4.30
N LEU A 67 3.56 -9.83 -4.96
CA LEU A 67 4.20 -11.07 -4.51
C LEU A 67 5.73 -10.96 -4.55
N ALA A 68 6.29 -10.38 -5.62
CA ALA A 68 7.73 -10.17 -5.74
C ALA A 68 8.26 -9.25 -4.64
N ALA A 69 7.56 -8.14 -4.36
CA ALA A 69 7.91 -7.21 -3.30
C ALA A 69 7.81 -7.87 -1.91
N ALA A 70 6.73 -8.59 -1.61
CA ALA A 70 6.61 -9.35 -0.36
C ALA A 70 7.70 -10.43 -0.22
N GLY A 71 8.08 -11.07 -1.33
CA GLY A 71 9.22 -11.98 -1.40
C GLY A 71 10.55 -11.28 -1.10
N THR A 72 10.77 -10.07 -1.63
CA THR A 72 11.93 -9.24 -1.30
C THR A 72 11.99 -8.92 0.19
N ALA A 73 10.86 -8.51 0.80
CA ALA A 73 10.79 -8.29 2.26
C ALA A 73 11.16 -9.56 3.04
N ALA A 74 10.64 -10.72 2.63
CA ALA A 74 10.95 -12.00 3.27
C ALA A 74 12.45 -12.34 3.18
N VAL A 75 13.08 -12.13 2.02
CA VAL A 75 14.53 -12.36 1.83
C VAL A 75 15.35 -11.42 2.71
N VAL A 76 14.99 -10.13 2.77
CA VAL A 76 15.68 -9.14 3.61
C VAL A 76 15.55 -9.51 5.08
N LEU A 77 14.35 -9.87 5.54
CA LEU A 77 14.14 -10.32 6.93
C LEU A 77 14.86 -11.62 7.26
N ARG A 78 15.08 -12.50 6.28
CA ARG A 78 15.86 -13.73 6.47
C ARG A 78 17.36 -13.52 6.47
N THR A 79 17.83 -12.47 5.83
CA THR A 79 19.26 -12.17 5.71
C THR A 79 19.76 -11.28 6.85
N PHE A 80 18.96 -10.28 7.27
CA PHE A 80 19.32 -9.38 8.37
C PHE A 80 18.57 -9.66 9.67
N GLY A 81 17.58 -10.54 9.67
CA GLY A 81 16.81 -10.86 10.86
C GLY A 81 17.66 -11.51 11.94
N ALA A 82 17.48 -11.07 13.19
CA ALA A 82 18.08 -11.72 14.35
C ALA A 82 17.80 -13.24 14.35
N ALA A 83 18.81 -14.03 14.72
CA ALA A 83 18.67 -15.48 14.87
C ALA A 83 17.52 -15.79 15.84
N GLY A 84 16.48 -16.49 15.37
CA GLY A 84 15.32 -16.86 16.18
C GLY A 84 13.99 -16.21 15.78
N GLN A 85 13.91 -15.40 14.72
CA GLN A 85 12.61 -14.92 14.23
C GLN A 85 11.70 -16.11 13.81
N PRO A 86 10.49 -16.23 14.39
CA PRO A 86 9.58 -17.30 14.01
C PRO A 86 9.10 -17.11 12.57
N LEU A 87 9.12 -18.20 11.79
CA LEU A 87 8.66 -18.20 10.39
C LEU A 87 7.22 -17.69 10.29
N ALA A 88 6.35 -18.07 11.23
CA ALA A 88 4.95 -17.65 11.26
C ALA A 88 4.80 -16.12 11.34
N ALA A 89 5.59 -15.44 12.18
CA ALA A 89 5.52 -13.97 12.31
C ALA A 89 6.05 -13.28 11.04
N THR A 90 7.09 -13.83 10.42
CA THR A 90 7.60 -13.32 9.12
C THR A 90 6.55 -13.45 8.03
N LEU A 91 5.91 -14.63 7.93
CA LEU A 91 4.84 -14.87 6.96
C LEU A 91 3.62 -13.98 7.22
N GLY A 92 3.23 -13.79 8.49
CA GLY A 92 2.13 -12.88 8.86
C GLY A 92 2.39 -11.44 8.41
N SER A 93 3.60 -10.94 8.65
CA SER A 93 4.03 -9.59 8.23
C SER A 93 4.04 -9.45 6.70
N CYS A 94 4.59 -10.45 6.00
CA CYS A 94 4.61 -10.47 4.53
C CYS A 94 3.21 -10.62 3.93
N ALA A 95 2.30 -11.36 4.57
CA ALA A 95 0.92 -11.49 4.12
C ALA A 95 0.15 -10.17 4.26
N MET A 96 0.35 -9.44 5.36
CA MET A 96 -0.22 -8.10 5.53
C MET A 96 0.37 -7.11 4.52
N LEU A 97 1.68 -7.14 4.30
CA LEU A 97 2.34 -6.35 3.25
C LEU A 97 1.74 -6.66 1.87
N LEU A 98 1.54 -7.94 1.55
CA LEU A 98 0.93 -8.36 0.29
C LEU A 98 -0.48 -7.78 0.14
N ALA A 99 -1.33 -7.87 1.17
CA ALA A 99 -2.68 -7.31 1.16
C ALA A 99 -2.68 -5.79 0.95
N LEU A 100 -1.80 -5.08 1.66
CA LEU A 100 -1.60 -3.64 1.51
C LEU A 100 -1.15 -3.26 0.09
N LEU A 101 -0.17 -3.98 -0.45
CA LEU A 101 0.35 -3.73 -1.79
C LEU A 101 -0.69 -4.00 -2.88
N LEU A 102 -1.48 -5.06 -2.76
CA LEU A 102 -2.58 -5.34 -3.69
C LEU A 102 -3.58 -4.18 -3.73
N LEU A 103 -3.96 -3.66 -2.55
CA LEU A 103 -4.87 -2.52 -2.45
C LEU A 103 -4.28 -1.26 -3.07
N MET A 104 -3.07 -0.88 -2.66
CA MET A 104 -2.45 0.37 -3.09
C MET A 104 -2.06 0.34 -4.57
N GLN A 105 -1.60 -0.79 -5.10
CA GLN A 105 -1.31 -0.92 -6.53
C GLN A 105 -2.59 -0.96 -7.38
N ALA A 106 -3.69 -1.52 -6.86
CA ALA A 106 -4.99 -1.42 -7.53
C ALA A 106 -5.47 0.04 -7.60
N LEU A 107 -5.30 0.80 -6.51
CA LEU A 107 -5.57 2.23 -6.49
C LEU A 107 -4.68 2.99 -7.48
N ALA A 108 -3.38 2.69 -7.54
CA ALA A 108 -2.44 3.29 -8.49
C ALA A 108 -2.83 3.00 -9.94
N ALA A 109 -3.22 1.76 -10.25
CA ALA A 109 -3.70 1.39 -11.59
C ALA A 109 -5.00 2.12 -11.97
N MET A 110 -5.92 2.29 -11.02
CA MET A 110 -7.16 3.05 -11.24
C MET A 110 -6.86 4.54 -11.47
N LEU A 111 -5.96 5.13 -10.67
CA LEU A 111 -5.53 6.52 -10.82
C LEU A 111 -4.77 6.74 -12.14
N GLU A 112 -3.87 5.83 -12.52
CA GLU A 112 -3.18 5.86 -13.82
C GLU A 112 -4.20 5.86 -14.96
N MET A 113 -5.23 5.02 -14.89
CA MET A 113 -6.29 4.98 -15.90
C MET A 113 -7.05 6.31 -15.99
N TYR A 114 -7.32 6.94 -14.84
CA TYR A 114 -7.98 8.24 -14.77
C TYR A 114 -7.10 9.36 -15.35
N LEU A 115 -5.80 9.37 -15.02
CA LEU A 115 -4.84 10.37 -15.48
C LEU A 115 -4.42 10.21 -16.95
N ARG A 116 -4.62 9.04 -17.55
CA ARG A 116 -4.43 8.81 -18.99
C ARG A 116 -5.43 9.64 -19.79
N GLY A 117 -4.98 10.79 -20.26
CA GLY A 117 -5.65 11.65 -21.23
C GLY A 117 -5.07 11.50 -22.66
N PRO A 118 -5.72 12.08 -23.68
CA PRO A 118 -5.28 11.98 -25.08
C PRO A 118 -3.88 12.55 -25.32
N SER A 119 -3.51 13.57 -24.53
CA SER A 119 -2.29 14.36 -24.72
C SER A 119 -1.15 13.96 -23.78
N ARG A 120 -1.39 13.06 -22.82
CA ARG A 120 -0.40 12.72 -21.78
C ARG A 120 0.32 11.42 -22.10
N PRO A 121 1.67 11.40 -22.15
CA PRO A 121 2.43 10.17 -22.31
C PRO A 121 2.07 9.14 -21.24
N ALA A 122 2.01 7.86 -21.63
CA ALA A 122 1.62 6.78 -20.71
C ALA A 122 2.57 6.65 -19.50
N ASP A 123 3.85 6.96 -19.69
CA ASP A 123 4.86 6.90 -18.64
C ASP A 123 4.67 7.97 -17.56
N GLU A 124 4.30 9.20 -17.95
CA GLU A 124 4.05 10.28 -16.98
C GLU A 124 2.82 9.99 -16.12
N ALA A 125 1.74 9.46 -16.71
CA ALA A 125 0.54 9.11 -15.97
C ALA A 125 0.82 7.98 -14.96
N ARG A 126 1.65 7.01 -15.34
CA ARG A 126 2.13 5.92 -14.48
C ARG A 126 2.96 6.45 -13.31
N GLU A 127 3.91 7.34 -13.57
CA GLU A 127 4.78 7.92 -12.54
C GLU A 127 4.00 8.78 -11.57
N ALA A 128 3.12 9.65 -12.08
CA ALA A 128 2.24 10.45 -11.24
C ALA A 128 1.35 9.57 -10.35
N ALA A 129 0.76 8.51 -10.90
CA ALA A 129 -0.10 7.61 -10.12
C ALA A 129 0.67 6.86 -9.03
N GLY A 130 1.84 6.30 -9.35
CA GLY A 130 2.70 5.65 -8.36
C GLY A 130 3.11 6.62 -7.25
N PHE A 131 3.57 7.82 -7.62
CA PHE A 131 4.00 8.84 -6.67
C PHE A 131 2.87 9.33 -5.75
N VAL A 132 1.70 9.63 -6.30
CA VAL A 132 0.53 10.07 -5.51
C VAL A 132 0.11 8.99 -4.51
N VAL A 133 0.07 7.73 -4.92
CA VAL A 133 -0.30 6.63 -4.01
C VAL A 133 0.79 6.36 -2.98
N THR A 134 2.07 6.52 -3.31
CA THR A 134 3.17 6.47 -2.33
C THR A 134 3.03 7.57 -1.29
N ILE A 135 2.73 8.82 -1.69
CA ILE A 135 2.48 9.92 -0.75
C ILE A 135 1.28 9.61 0.14
N LEU A 136 0.18 9.14 -0.45
CA LEU A 136 -1.01 8.75 0.32
C LEU A 136 -0.67 7.66 1.35
N LEU A 137 0.09 6.63 0.96
CA LEU A 137 0.55 5.60 1.87
C LEU A 137 1.41 6.17 3.00
N ALA A 138 2.35 7.06 2.67
CA ALA A 138 3.23 7.69 3.65
C ALA A 138 2.44 8.56 4.65
N LEU A 139 1.48 9.35 4.17
CA LEU A 139 0.63 10.20 5.01
C LEU A 139 -0.27 9.38 5.94
N LEU A 140 -0.94 8.35 5.40
CA LEU A 140 -1.79 7.46 6.20
C LEU A 140 -0.96 6.59 7.15
N GLY A 141 0.17 6.07 6.71
CA GLY A 141 1.06 5.25 7.54
C GLY A 141 1.72 6.04 8.66
N SER A 142 2.03 7.31 8.43
CA SER A 142 2.59 8.19 9.47
C SER A 142 1.53 8.83 10.37
N LEU A 143 0.24 8.51 10.23
CA LEU A 143 -0.83 9.03 11.10
C LEU A 143 -0.48 8.96 12.60
N PRO A 144 0.06 7.84 13.13
CA PRO A 144 0.43 7.76 14.55
C PRO A 144 1.52 8.74 15.00
N LEU A 145 2.28 9.31 14.05
CA LEU A 145 3.38 10.23 14.34
C LEU A 145 2.89 11.67 14.47
N TRP A 146 1.99 12.11 13.59
CA TRP A 146 1.60 13.52 13.51
C TRP A 146 0.19 13.81 14.03
N PHE A 147 -0.67 12.79 14.19
CA PHE A 147 -2.06 12.98 14.60
C PHE A 147 -2.25 13.14 16.13
N GLY A 148 -1.22 12.90 16.93
CA GLY A 148 -1.29 12.93 18.40
C GLY A 148 -1.94 14.18 19.01
N PRO A 149 -1.48 15.41 18.68
CA PRO A 149 -2.07 16.62 19.23
C PRO A 149 -3.56 16.79 18.86
N ALA A 150 -3.94 16.42 17.64
CA ALA A 150 -5.33 16.50 17.21
C ALA A 150 -6.20 15.46 17.93
N SER A 151 -5.68 14.23 18.10
CA SER A 151 -6.40 13.18 18.83
C SER A 151 -6.60 13.50 20.30
N GLU A 152 -5.66 14.18 20.96
CA GLU A 152 -5.81 14.58 22.37
C GLU A 152 -6.94 15.61 22.54
N LEU A 153 -7.04 16.56 21.62
CA LEU A 153 -8.14 17.54 21.62
C LEU A 153 -9.49 16.91 21.29
N LEU A 154 -9.51 15.94 20.37
CA LEU A 154 -10.73 15.30 19.89
C LEU A 154 -11.21 14.18 20.82
N SER A 155 -10.32 13.47 21.51
CA SER A 155 -10.66 12.33 22.38
C SER A 155 -11.54 12.74 23.56
N VAL A 156 -11.42 14.00 24.02
CA VAL A 156 -12.30 14.57 25.05
C VAL A 156 -13.78 14.55 24.62
N ARG A 157 -14.05 14.69 23.32
CA ARG A 157 -15.43 14.68 22.77
C ARG A 157 -15.80 13.38 22.08
N HIS A 158 -14.81 12.65 21.58
CA HIS A 158 -14.97 11.48 20.74
C HIS A 158 -13.89 10.45 21.08
N ASP A 159 -14.21 9.56 22.01
CA ASP A 159 -13.37 8.45 22.46
C ASP A 159 -12.85 7.57 21.31
N TRP A 160 -13.66 7.36 20.27
CA TRP A 160 -13.32 6.53 19.12
C TRP A 160 -12.26 7.10 18.15
N VAL A 161 -11.89 8.39 18.26
CA VAL A 161 -11.03 9.05 17.25
C VAL A 161 -9.63 8.45 17.17
N VAL A 162 -9.08 8.05 18.31
CA VAL A 162 -7.75 7.41 18.37
C VAL A 162 -7.80 6.04 17.69
N ASP A 163 -8.80 5.22 18.04
CA ASP A 163 -8.99 3.89 17.47
C ASP A 163 -9.23 3.96 15.96
N ALA A 164 -9.99 4.95 15.47
CA ALA A 164 -10.19 5.15 14.05
C ALA A 164 -8.91 5.58 13.31
N ALA A 165 -8.10 6.46 13.89
CA ALA A 165 -6.82 6.85 13.30
C ALA A 165 -5.89 5.64 13.15
N LEU A 166 -5.88 4.76 14.15
CA LEU A 166 -5.09 3.52 14.14
C LEU A 166 -5.65 2.47 13.18
N ALA A 167 -6.97 2.36 13.07
CA ALA A 167 -7.65 1.44 12.14
C ALA A 167 -7.51 1.87 10.67
N VAL A 168 -7.16 3.12 10.39
CA VAL A 168 -6.90 3.62 9.03
C VAL A 168 -5.42 3.55 8.68
N SER A 169 -4.52 3.52 9.66
CA SER A 169 -3.07 3.54 9.47
C SER A 169 -2.51 2.20 8.97
N PRO A 170 -1.96 2.13 7.74
CA PRO A 170 -1.32 0.91 7.25
C PRO A 170 -0.07 0.51 8.05
N LEU A 171 0.60 1.47 8.69
CA LEU A 171 1.74 1.19 9.56
C LEU A 171 1.29 0.43 10.81
N THR A 172 0.14 0.80 11.37
CA THR A 172 -0.47 0.07 12.50
C THR A 172 -0.82 -1.36 12.08
N HIS A 173 -1.35 -1.56 10.88
CA HIS A 173 -1.67 -2.89 10.37
C HIS A 173 -0.42 -3.78 10.23
N LEU A 174 0.69 -3.21 9.73
CA LEU A 174 1.98 -3.88 9.65
C LEU A 174 2.55 -4.19 11.04
N ALA A 175 2.37 -3.28 12.01
CA ALA A 175 2.78 -3.48 13.40
C ALA A 175 2.03 -4.63 14.07
N VAL A 176 0.70 -4.65 13.98
CA VAL A 176 -0.13 -5.75 14.50
C VAL A 176 0.25 -7.09 13.86
N ALA A 177 0.41 -7.13 12.53
CA ALA A 177 0.83 -8.35 11.83
C ALA A 177 2.27 -8.79 12.18
N SER A 178 3.10 -7.85 12.61
CA SER A 178 4.46 -8.10 13.09
C SER A 178 4.53 -8.46 14.57
N GLY A 179 3.40 -8.37 15.31
CA GLY A 179 3.39 -8.49 16.77
C GLY A 179 4.21 -7.38 17.45
N ASN A 180 4.27 -6.20 16.85
CA ASN A 180 4.95 -5.04 17.38
C ASN A 180 3.92 -4.12 18.07
N ASP A 181 4.17 -3.77 19.32
CA ASP A 181 3.42 -2.71 19.99
C ASP A 181 4.01 -1.37 19.57
N LEU A 182 3.43 -0.77 18.53
CA LEU A 182 3.93 0.44 17.88
C LEU A 182 3.93 1.65 18.82
N LEU A 183 2.87 1.82 19.61
CA LEU A 183 2.64 2.97 20.48
C LEU A 183 3.43 2.89 21.78
N HIS A 184 3.63 1.69 22.33
CA HIS A 184 4.40 1.51 23.56
C HIS A 184 5.88 1.18 23.30
N ASN A 185 6.39 1.44 22.10
CA ASN A 185 7.83 1.41 21.88
C ASN A 185 8.49 2.69 22.42
N GLU A 186 9.74 2.56 22.84
CA GLU A 186 10.46 3.62 23.57
C GLU A 186 10.57 4.93 22.79
N TRP A 187 10.74 4.83 21.47
CA TRP A 187 10.82 6.00 20.61
C TRP A 187 9.48 6.73 20.49
N LEU A 188 8.37 6.02 20.22
CA LEU A 188 7.06 6.65 20.04
C LEU A 188 6.55 7.25 21.35
N TYR A 189 6.86 6.61 22.48
CA TYR A 189 6.57 7.14 23.81
C TYR A 189 7.23 8.50 24.04
N GLN A 190 8.43 8.72 23.50
CA GLN A 190 9.16 9.99 23.61
C GLN A 190 8.72 11.05 22.59
N HIS A 191 8.08 10.65 21.48
CA HIS A 191 7.85 11.53 20.32
C HIS A 191 6.36 11.71 19.95
N SER A 192 5.42 11.00 20.56
CA SER A 192 3.99 11.10 20.27
C SER A 192 3.12 11.00 21.52
N ASN A 193 2.18 11.94 21.68
CA ASN A 193 1.20 11.94 22.77
C ASN A 193 0.22 10.75 22.70
N LEU A 194 0.12 10.07 21.54
CA LEU A 194 -0.74 8.90 21.40
C LEU A 194 -0.36 7.76 22.34
N ALA A 195 0.91 7.64 22.69
CA ALA A 195 1.41 6.59 23.58
C ALA A 195 0.87 6.70 25.01
N ALA A 196 0.37 7.87 25.40
CA ALA A 196 -0.22 8.11 26.72
C ALA A 196 -1.76 7.93 26.75
N LEU A 197 -2.39 7.76 25.58
CA LEU A 197 -3.84 7.61 25.47
C LEU A 197 -4.25 6.13 25.56
N PRO A 198 -5.44 5.82 26.09
CA PRO A 198 -5.98 4.46 26.02
C PRO A 198 -6.26 4.11 24.56
N VAL A 199 -5.78 2.95 24.13
CA VAL A 199 -5.84 2.52 22.72
C VAL A 199 -6.27 1.07 22.61
N SER A 200 -7.10 0.77 21.61
CA SER A 200 -7.34 -0.59 21.13
C SER A 200 -6.80 -0.78 19.72
N TYR A 201 -5.81 -1.66 19.55
CA TYR A 201 -5.33 -2.04 18.22
C TYR A 201 -6.39 -2.81 17.43
N PRO A 202 -6.46 -2.65 16.09
CA PRO A 202 -7.36 -3.43 15.27
C PRO A 202 -6.96 -4.91 15.24
N ASP A 203 -7.93 -5.81 15.41
CA ASP A 203 -7.73 -7.25 15.29
C ASP A 203 -7.37 -7.65 13.84
N LEU A 204 -6.59 -8.73 13.68
CA LEU A 204 -6.20 -9.23 12.36
C LEU A 204 -7.39 -9.70 11.51
N THR A 205 -8.41 -10.30 12.12
CA THR A 205 -9.60 -10.81 11.42
C THR A 205 -10.37 -9.71 10.70
N PRO A 206 -10.81 -8.62 11.37
CA PRO A 206 -11.48 -7.52 10.68
C PRO A 206 -10.55 -6.81 9.69
N LEU A 207 -9.24 -6.75 9.94
CA LEU A 207 -8.29 -6.22 8.97
C LEU A 207 -8.31 -7.00 7.65
N VAL A 208 -8.24 -8.33 7.70
CA VAL A 208 -8.30 -9.17 6.50
C VAL A 208 -9.57 -8.90 5.69
N TRP A 209 -10.73 -8.84 6.36
CA TRP A 209 -12.00 -8.53 5.71
C TRP A 209 -12.05 -7.12 5.14
N SER A 210 -11.46 -6.14 5.84
CA SER A 210 -11.40 -4.75 5.36
C SER A 210 -10.59 -4.63 4.06
N TYR A 211 -9.41 -5.25 3.98
CA TYR A 211 -8.59 -5.26 2.76
C TYR A 211 -9.28 -6.02 1.63
N ALA A 212 -9.89 -7.18 1.91
CA ALA A 212 -10.64 -7.93 0.91
C ALA A 212 -11.81 -7.12 0.34
N THR A 213 -12.55 -6.42 1.21
CA THR A 213 -13.67 -5.55 0.83
C THR A 213 -13.18 -4.36 0.01
N ALA A 214 -12.14 -3.67 0.45
CA ALA A 214 -11.59 -2.51 -0.25
C ALA A 214 -11.04 -2.88 -1.64
N CYS A 215 -10.34 -4.01 -1.76
CA CYS A 215 -9.91 -4.56 -3.04
C CYS A 215 -11.11 -4.87 -3.96
N SER A 216 -12.18 -5.44 -3.41
CA SER A 216 -13.40 -5.74 -4.16
C SER A 216 -14.09 -4.46 -4.66
N LEU A 217 -14.17 -3.42 -3.83
CA LEU A 217 -14.71 -2.12 -4.21
C LEU A 217 -13.90 -1.45 -5.33
N LEU A 218 -12.56 -1.49 -5.25
CA LEU A 218 -11.69 -0.97 -6.32
C LEU A 218 -11.88 -1.77 -7.62
N ALA A 219 -12.00 -3.09 -7.54
CA ALA A 219 -12.26 -3.91 -8.72
C ALA A 219 -13.60 -3.54 -9.37
N LEU A 220 -14.67 -3.38 -8.59
CA LEU A 220 -15.98 -2.93 -9.09
C LEU A 220 -15.92 -1.52 -9.69
N GLY A 221 -15.22 -0.58 -9.04
CA GLY A 221 -15.00 0.77 -9.54
C GLY A 221 -14.29 0.79 -10.91
N ALA A 222 -13.23 -0.01 -11.04
CA ALA A 222 -12.51 -0.16 -12.32
C ALA A 222 -13.38 -0.79 -13.42
N LEU A 223 -14.25 -1.75 -13.08
CA LEU A 223 -15.20 -2.33 -14.02
C LEU A 223 -16.23 -1.30 -14.50
N ALA A 224 -16.78 -0.50 -13.58
CA ALA A 224 -17.76 0.54 -13.88
C ALA A 224 -17.18 1.66 -14.74
N ALA A 225 -15.99 2.18 -14.38
CA ALA A 225 -15.29 3.21 -15.15
C ALA A 225 -15.01 2.78 -16.59
N GLY A 226 -14.60 1.51 -16.77
CA GLY A 226 -14.32 0.99 -18.09
C GLY A 226 -15.57 0.67 -18.93
N ARG A 227 -16.75 0.46 -18.33
CA ARG A 227 -18.03 0.40 -19.07
C ARG A 227 -18.41 1.77 -19.62
N ARG A 228 -18.28 2.83 -18.81
CA ARG A 228 -18.56 4.21 -19.23
C ARG A 228 -17.69 4.64 -20.41
N ARG A 229 -16.39 4.35 -20.39
CA ARG A 229 -15.49 4.70 -21.50
C ARG A 229 -15.83 4.01 -22.82
N ARG A 230 -16.32 2.76 -22.80
CA ARG A 230 -16.79 2.09 -24.02
C ARG A 230 -18.04 2.75 -24.57
N ALA A 231 -19.03 3.03 -23.72
CA ALA A 231 -20.27 3.68 -24.12
C ALA A 231 -20.07 5.09 -24.72
N VAL A 232 -19.02 5.82 -24.30
CA VAL A 232 -18.65 7.13 -24.88
C VAL A 232 -17.92 6.99 -26.22
N ASN A 233 -17.16 5.90 -26.41
CA ASN A 233 -16.31 5.71 -27.59
C ASN A 233 -16.98 4.89 -28.71
N ASP A 234 -18.10 4.20 -28.44
CA ASP A 234 -18.93 3.59 -29.47
C ASP A 234 -19.89 4.67 -30.01
N PRO A 235 -19.69 5.21 -31.23
CA PRO A 235 -20.66 6.10 -31.83
C PRO A 235 -21.98 5.32 -32.04
N ALA A 236 -23.12 5.97 -31.77
CA ALA A 236 -24.42 5.42 -32.11
C ALA A 236 -24.40 4.92 -33.57
N PRO A 237 -25.02 3.77 -33.89
CA PRO A 237 -24.98 3.22 -35.23
C PRO A 237 -25.50 4.28 -36.19
N THR A 238 -24.62 4.75 -37.08
CA THR A 238 -24.99 5.67 -38.15
C THR A 238 -26.07 4.97 -38.96
N ASP A 239 -27.29 5.47 -38.87
CA ASP A 239 -28.44 4.94 -39.58
C ASP A 239 -28.15 5.04 -41.09
N LEU A 240 -27.77 3.93 -41.72
CA LEU A 240 -27.43 3.84 -43.14
C LEU A 240 -28.67 3.87 -44.04
N THR A 241 -29.74 4.53 -43.61
CA THR A 241 -31.03 4.60 -44.30
C THR A 241 -31.35 6.00 -44.86
N GLN A 242 -30.34 6.79 -45.25
CA GLN A 242 -30.59 7.93 -46.14
C GLN A 242 -30.53 7.50 -47.61
N GLU A 243 -31.74 7.24 -48.10
CA GLU A 243 -32.26 7.36 -49.47
C GLU A 243 -31.31 7.90 -50.55
N LYS A 244 -31.21 7.14 -51.64
CA LYS A 244 -30.78 7.65 -52.95
C LYS A 244 -32.05 7.87 -53.78
N PRO A 245 -32.49 9.12 -54.06
CA PRO A 245 -33.51 9.34 -55.07
C PRO A 245 -32.88 9.17 -56.46
N ARG A 246 -33.68 8.58 -57.35
CA ARG A 246 -33.36 8.24 -58.74
C ARG A 246 -33.19 9.46 -59.63
#